data_AF-A0A4Z0V3I3-F1
#
_entry.id   AF-A0A4Z0V3I3-F1
#
_cell.length_a   1.000
_cell.length_b   1.000
_cell.length_c   1.000
_cell.angle_alpha   90.00
_cell.angle_beta   90.00
_cell.angle_gamma   90.00
#
_symmetry.space_group_name_H-M   'P 1'
#
loop_
_entity.id
_entity.type
_entity.pdbx_description
1 polymer ?
#
loop_
_entity_poly.entity_id
_entity_poly.type
_entity_poly.pdbx_seq_one_letter_code
_entity_poly.pdbx_strand_id
1 'polypeptide(L)'
;MGAIRKKISELTPSTAFNGLWTIGVDALNRSVRVSLQYIADTIASLKSGVETAIGNADKAATRANTAAQNADKSRAAIEANEQTRQSNERDRLSNEQTRNGNETTRINNEKARKQAEQARAKAESDRVTEHATLKKNAEDATKAANDAANSVDASKKAAAEATKAANDAATNANNAATTANNSAKEADKQAGRAKEQANNPPKMGENGNWWRWDETAKKYVDTGVLAKGGVLYPSFIVDESDMHLIMYYQDQIAENQFVLDNETGHLKFIYQ
;
A
#
# COMPACT_ATOMS: atom_id res chain seq x y z
N MET A 1 -37.88 -42.24 164.96
CA MET A 1 -38.47 -42.02 163.62
C MET A 1 -38.36 -43.33 162.85
N GLY A 2 -39.48 -43.87 162.39
CA GLY A 2 -39.55 -45.19 161.74
C GLY A 2 -38.97 -45.17 160.34
N ALA A 3 -38.29 -46.26 159.95
CA ALA A 3 -37.74 -46.43 158.60
C ALA A 3 -38.87 -46.43 157.55
N ILE A 4 -38.80 -45.51 156.59
CA ILE A 4 -39.69 -45.51 155.43
C ILE A 4 -39.24 -46.66 154.52
N ARG A 5 -40.07 -47.70 154.39
CA ARG A 5 -39.86 -48.78 153.43
C ARG A 5 -40.58 -48.41 152.13
N LYS A 6 -39.82 -48.10 151.07
CA LYS A 6 -40.34 -47.97 149.71
C LYS A 6 -40.12 -49.28 148.94
N LYS A 7 -41.08 -49.67 148.10
CA LYS A 7 -40.85 -50.77 147.16
C LYS A 7 -39.86 -50.31 146.09
N ILE A 8 -39.02 -51.22 145.58
CA ILE A 8 -38.06 -50.92 144.51
C ILE A 8 -38.76 -50.31 143.28
N SER A 9 -39.99 -50.76 142.99
CA SER A 9 -40.83 -50.23 141.91
C SER A 9 -41.29 -48.77 142.10
N GLU A 10 -41.18 -48.23 143.32
CA GLU A 10 -41.55 -46.86 143.67
C GLU A 10 -40.34 -45.91 143.63
N LEU A 11 -39.16 -46.42 143.27
CA LEU A 11 -37.96 -45.62 143.06
C LEU A 11 -37.95 -45.04 141.65
N THR A 12 -37.58 -43.77 141.51
CA THR A 12 -37.38 -43.14 140.20
C THR A 12 -36.20 -43.82 139.50
N PRO A 13 -36.35 -44.34 138.27
CA PRO A 13 -35.23 -44.88 137.51
C PRO A 13 -34.15 -43.82 137.31
N SER A 14 -32.89 -44.13 137.63
CA SER A 14 -31.77 -43.23 137.33
C SER A 14 -31.39 -43.34 135.86
N THR A 15 -31.31 -42.21 135.17
CA THR A 15 -30.76 -42.09 133.81
C THR A 15 -29.33 -41.57 133.80
N ALA A 16 -28.81 -41.12 134.95
CA ALA A 16 -27.43 -40.71 135.13
C ALA A 16 -26.61 -41.87 135.71
N PHE A 17 -25.47 -42.18 135.08
CA PHE A 17 -24.58 -43.28 135.49
C PHE A 17 -23.47 -42.82 136.45
N ASN A 18 -23.53 -41.58 136.92
CA ASN A 18 -22.57 -40.98 137.85
C ASN A 18 -22.52 -41.76 139.16
N GLY A 19 -21.34 -42.30 139.49
CA GLY A 19 -21.12 -43.07 140.72
C GLY A 19 -21.60 -44.53 140.68
N LEU A 20 -22.18 -45.01 139.56
CA LEU A 20 -22.49 -46.42 139.37
C LEU A 20 -21.31 -47.19 138.77
N TRP A 21 -21.07 -48.39 139.30
CA TRP A 21 -19.97 -49.27 138.93
C TRP A 21 -20.48 -50.66 138.58
N THR A 22 -19.83 -51.31 137.62
CA THR A 22 -19.99 -52.73 137.31
C THR A 22 -18.67 -53.47 137.48
N ILE A 23 -18.72 -54.80 137.58
CA ILE A 23 -17.53 -55.66 137.57
C ILE A 23 -17.21 -56.01 136.12
N GLY A 24 -15.97 -55.84 135.71
CA GLY A 24 -15.45 -56.24 134.40
C GLY A 24 -14.10 -56.95 134.54
N VAL A 25 -13.46 -57.24 133.40
CA VAL A 25 -12.09 -57.75 133.34
C VAL A 25 -11.18 -56.79 132.57
N ASP A 26 -9.92 -56.69 132.96
CA ASP A 26 -8.91 -55.92 132.22
C ASP A 26 -8.30 -56.72 131.06
N ALA A 27 -7.35 -56.11 130.33
CA ALA A 27 -6.65 -56.75 129.22
C ALA A 27 -5.83 -58.00 129.62
N LEU A 28 -5.63 -58.25 130.91
CA LEU A 28 -4.94 -59.42 131.48
C LEU A 28 -5.94 -60.40 132.12
N ASN A 29 -7.24 -60.23 131.84
CA ASN A 29 -8.34 -61.05 132.33
C ASN A 29 -8.52 -61.03 133.87
N ARG A 30 -8.10 -59.94 134.54
CA ARG A 30 -8.26 -59.74 135.99
C ARG A 30 -9.53 -58.96 136.30
N SER A 31 -10.25 -59.33 137.36
CA SER A 31 -11.47 -58.62 137.78
C SER A 31 -11.17 -57.20 138.26
N VAL A 32 -11.86 -56.22 137.66
CA VAL A 32 -11.71 -54.79 137.96
C VAL A 32 -13.07 -54.12 138.09
N ARG A 33 -13.12 -53.00 138.83
CA ARG A 33 -14.30 -52.13 138.87
C ARG A 33 -14.31 -51.22 137.64
N VAL A 34 -15.46 -51.08 137.00
CA VAL A 34 -15.61 -50.26 135.78
C VAL A 34 -16.75 -49.26 135.97
N SER A 35 -16.50 -47.99 135.63
CA SER A 35 -17.51 -46.94 135.70
C SER A 35 -18.50 -47.07 134.54
N LEU A 36 -19.80 -47.09 134.85
CA LEU A 36 -20.83 -47.07 133.80
C LEU A 36 -20.88 -45.73 133.07
N GLN A 37 -20.56 -44.62 133.75
CA GLN A 37 -20.47 -43.30 133.13
C GLN A 37 -19.38 -43.26 132.05
N TYR A 38 -18.19 -43.79 132.36
CA TYR A 38 -17.08 -43.88 131.40
C TYR A 38 -17.45 -44.68 130.13
N ILE A 39 -18.17 -45.80 130.28
CA ILE A 39 -18.65 -46.59 129.14
C ILE A 39 -19.64 -45.78 128.30
N ALA A 40 -20.60 -45.11 128.95
CA ALA A 40 -21.59 -44.29 128.25
C ALA A 40 -20.93 -43.14 127.47
N ASP A 41 -19.97 -42.43 128.08
CA ASP A 41 -19.22 -41.35 127.44
C ASP A 41 -18.38 -41.86 126.26
N THR A 42 -17.74 -43.03 126.42
CA THR A 42 -16.96 -43.68 125.36
C THR A 42 -17.85 -44.04 124.17
N ILE A 43 -19.03 -44.64 124.42
CA ILE A 43 -20.00 -44.97 123.37
C ILE A 43 -20.49 -43.70 122.67
N ALA A 44 -20.79 -42.63 123.42
CA ALA A 44 -21.20 -41.35 122.85
C ALA A 44 -20.11 -40.74 121.96
N SER A 45 -18.86 -40.75 122.42
CA SER A 45 -17.71 -40.28 121.63
C SER A 45 -17.49 -41.10 120.36
N LEU A 46 -17.63 -42.43 120.43
CA LEU A 46 -17.52 -43.31 119.26
C LEU A 46 -18.60 -43.02 118.24
N LYS A 47 -19.86 -42.86 118.67
CA LYS A 47 -20.98 -42.47 117.79
C LYS A 47 -20.69 -41.15 117.07
N SER A 48 -20.28 -40.13 117.82
CA SER A 48 -19.94 -38.82 117.24
C SER A 48 -18.77 -38.90 116.24
N GLY A 49 -17.74 -39.72 116.54
CA GLY A 49 -16.63 -39.96 115.61
C GLY A 49 -17.06 -40.66 114.32
N VAL A 50 -17.93 -41.67 114.42
CA VAL A 50 -18.50 -42.38 113.26
C VAL A 50 -19.36 -41.44 112.42
N GLU A 51 -20.24 -40.65 113.04
CA GLU A 51 -21.06 -39.64 112.35
C GLU A 51 -20.17 -38.62 111.60
N THR A 52 -19.09 -38.18 112.22
CA THR A 52 -18.10 -37.28 111.59
C THR A 52 -17.43 -37.93 110.39
N ALA A 53 -17.03 -39.20 110.50
CA ALA A 53 -16.40 -39.95 109.41
C ALA A 53 -17.36 -40.14 108.22
N ILE A 54 -18.62 -40.48 108.48
CA ILE A 54 -19.67 -40.60 107.46
C ILE A 54 -19.87 -39.25 106.76
N GLY A 55 -20.04 -38.16 107.53
CA GLY A 55 -20.23 -36.83 106.95
C GLY A 55 -19.03 -36.37 106.10
N ASN A 56 -17.80 -36.75 106.47
CA ASN A 56 -16.62 -36.48 105.64
C ASN A 56 -16.60 -37.31 104.35
N ALA A 57 -17.00 -38.59 104.42
CA ALA A 57 -17.12 -39.46 103.25
C ALA A 57 -18.18 -38.94 102.26
N ASP A 58 -19.36 -38.52 102.77
CA ASP A 58 -20.43 -37.95 101.95
C ASP A 58 -19.99 -36.66 101.24
N LYS A 59 -19.28 -35.78 101.97
CA LYS A 59 -18.68 -34.57 101.38
C LYS A 59 -17.67 -34.91 100.29
N ALA A 60 -16.83 -35.92 100.50
CA ALA A 60 -15.85 -36.36 99.50
C ALA A 60 -16.53 -36.94 98.25
N ALA A 61 -17.55 -37.80 98.42
CA ALA A 61 -18.34 -38.35 97.33
C ALA A 61 -19.06 -37.26 96.52
N THR A 62 -19.65 -36.28 97.21
CA THR A 62 -20.31 -35.13 96.57
C THR A 62 -19.33 -34.30 95.73
N ARG A 63 -18.12 -34.04 96.26
CA ARG A 63 -17.07 -33.34 95.51
C ARG A 63 -16.61 -34.12 94.28
N ALA A 64 -16.42 -35.44 94.41
CA ALA A 64 -16.04 -36.30 93.30
C ALA A 64 -17.11 -36.32 92.20
N ASN A 65 -18.39 -36.45 92.57
CA ASN A 65 -19.51 -36.39 91.63
C ASN A 65 -19.60 -35.04 90.92
N THR A 66 -19.38 -33.93 91.66
CA THR A 66 -19.34 -32.59 91.07
C THR A 66 -18.18 -32.45 90.08
N ALA A 67 -16.99 -32.96 90.42
CA ALA A 67 -15.83 -32.95 89.53
C ALA A 67 -16.07 -33.76 88.25
N ALA A 68 -16.69 -34.95 88.37
CA ALA A 68 -17.07 -35.77 87.22
C ALA A 68 -18.06 -35.05 86.30
N GLN A 69 -19.12 -34.44 86.85
CA GLN A 69 -20.08 -33.66 86.08
C GLN A 69 -19.44 -32.46 85.37
N ASN A 70 -18.50 -31.78 86.02
CA ASN A 70 -17.77 -30.67 85.39
C ASN A 70 -16.86 -31.15 84.26
N ALA A 71 -16.20 -32.31 84.43
CA ALA A 71 -15.39 -32.92 83.37
C ALA A 71 -16.25 -33.33 82.17
N ASP A 72 -17.43 -33.91 82.39
CA ASP A 72 -18.37 -34.26 81.32
C ASP A 72 -18.86 -33.02 80.55
N LYS A 73 -19.20 -31.93 81.26
CA LYS A 73 -19.55 -30.66 80.63
C LYS A 73 -18.41 -30.09 79.80
N SER A 74 -17.17 -30.15 80.31
CA SER A 74 -15.99 -29.70 79.58
C SER A 74 -15.75 -30.54 78.32
N ARG A 75 -15.93 -31.86 78.39
CA ARG A 75 -15.80 -32.77 77.23
C ARG A 75 -16.84 -32.44 76.16
N ALA A 76 -18.10 -32.28 76.55
CA ALA A 76 -19.17 -31.91 75.63
C ALA A 76 -18.90 -30.56 74.93
N ALA A 77 -18.35 -29.58 75.66
CA ALA A 77 -17.97 -28.29 75.07
C ALA A 77 -16.82 -28.43 74.05
N ILE A 78 -15.81 -29.26 74.35
CA ILE A 78 -14.70 -29.54 73.43
C ILE A 78 -15.23 -30.20 72.15
N GLU A 79 -16.12 -31.19 72.27
CA GLU A 79 -16.73 -31.87 71.13
C GLU A 79 -17.55 -30.90 70.25
N ALA A 80 -18.32 -30.00 70.85
CA ALA A 80 -19.05 -28.98 70.10
C ALA A 80 -18.12 -27.98 69.37
N ASN A 81 -17.04 -27.56 70.03
CA ASN A 81 -16.03 -26.70 69.41
C ASN A 81 -15.31 -27.40 68.25
N GLU A 82 -15.02 -28.69 68.42
CA GLU A 82 -14.41 -29.53 67.38
C GLU A 82 -15.32 -29.63 66.14
N GLN A 83 -16.61 -29.89 66.33
CA GLN A 83 -17.58 -29.91 65.25
C GLN A 83 -17.65 -28.58 64.51
N THR A 84 -17.61 -27.46 65.24
CA THR A 84 -17.59 -26.10 64.66
C THR A 84 -16.34 -25.88 63.82
N ARG A 85 -15.16 -26.24 64.34
CA ARG A 85 -13.89 -26.16 63.61
C ARG A 85 -13.93 -26.97 62.32
N GLN A 86 -14.45 -28.20 62.37
CA GLN A 86 -14.59 -29.05 61.18
C GLN A 86 -15.55 -28.47 60.15
N SER A 87 -16.63 -27.79 60.57
CA SER A 87 -17.53 -27.11 59.63
C SER A 87 -16.83 -25.94 58.93
N ASN A 88 -16.17 -25.08 59.71
CA ASN A 88 -15.41 -23.95 59.15
C ASN A 88 -14.31 -24.42 58.18
N GLU A 89 -13.68 -25.56 58.49
CA GLU A 89 -12.68 -26.18 57.60
C GLU A 89 -13.28 -26.63 56.27
N ARG A 90 -14.46 -27.27 56.31
CA ARG A 90 -15.19 -27.67 55.10
C ARG A 90 -15.56 -26.45 54.26
N ASP A 91 -16.02 -25.37 54.88
CA ASP A 91 -16.40 -24.14 54.17
C ASP A 91 -15.17 -23.48 53.52
N ARG A 92 -14.04 -23.43 54.23
CA ARG A 92 -12.77 -22.91 53.69
C ARG A 92 -12.32 -23.72 52.47
N LEU A 93 -12.40 -25.05 52.53
CA LEU A 93 -12.04 -25.93 51.41
C LEU A 93 -12.97 -25.73 50.21
N SER A 94 -14.28 -25.58 50.42
CA SER A 94 -15.25 -25.30 49.35
C SER A 94 -14.99 -23.95 48.67
N ASN A 95 -14.68 -22.92 49.46
CA ASN A 95 -14.30 -21.60 48.95
C ASN A 95 -12.99 -21.65 48.14
N GLU A 96 -12.01 -22.43 48.60
CA GLU A 96 -10.74 -22.63 47.89
C GLU A 96 -10.96 -23.32 46.54
N GLN A 97 -11.80 -24.36 46.52
CA GLN A 97 -12.17 -25.07 45.29
C GLN A 97 -12.86 -24.14 44.30
N THR A 98 -13.76 -23.27 44.77
CA THR A 98 -14.42 -22.25 43.94
C THR A 98 -13.42 -21.25 43.37
N ARG A 99 -12.47 -20.77 44.19
CA ARG A 99 -11.40 -19.86 43.73
C ARG A 99 -10.55 -20.52 42.64
N ASN A 100 -10.17 -21.77 42.82
CA ASN A 100 -9.40 -22.53 41.83
C ASN A 100 -10.16 -22.73 40.50
N GLY A 101 -11.47 -22.97 40.58
CA GLY A 101 -12.35 -23.02 39.40
C GLY A 101 -12.39 -21.69 38.65
N ASN A 102 -12.60 -20.59 39.37
CA ASN A 102 -12.60 -19.24 38.79
C ASN A 102 -11.25 -18.89 38.14
N GLU A 103 -10.15 -19.26 38.79
CA GLU A 103 -8.80 -19.03 38.27
C GLU A 103 -8.53 -19.83 36.99
N THR A 104 -9.00 -21.07 36.93
CA THR A 104 -8.94 -21.90 35.72
C THR A 104 -9.71 -21.25 34.56
N THR A 105 -10.92 -20.75 34.82
CA THR A 105 -11.71 -20.02 33.81
C THR A 105 -11.01 -18.75 33.35
N ARG A 106 -10.43 -17.96 34.27
CA ARG A 106 -9.65 -16.76 33.94
C ARG A 106 -8.47 -17.08 33.02
N ILE A 107 -7.72 -18.14 33.31
CA ILE A 107 -6.59 -18.61 32.50
C ILE A 107 -7.07 -19.01 31.09
N ASN A 108 -8.17 -19.76 30.99
CA ASN A 108 -8.71 -20.19 29.69
C ASN A 108 -9.19 -19.00 28.84
N ASN A 109 -9.88 -18.04 29.45
CA ASN A 109 -10.31 -16.81 28.78
C ASN A 109 -9.11 -16.00 28.28
N GLU A 110 -8.05 -15.89 29.09
CA GLU A 110 -6.82 -15.19 28.70
C GLU A 110 -6.09 -15.91 27.56
N LYS A 111 -6.09 -17.24 27.55
CA LYS A 111 -5.55 -18.04 26.43
C LYS A 111 -6.33 -17.80 25.14
N ALA A 112 -7.66 -17.80 25.20
CA ALA A 112 -8.52 -17.51 24.06
C ALA A 112 -8.29 -16.07 23.52
N ARG A 113 -8.17 -15.09 24.43
CA ARG A 113 -7.86 -13.70 24.07
C ARG A 113 -6.53 -13.60 23.33
N LYS A 114 -5.48 -14.29 23.79
CA LYS A 114 -4.17 -14.32 23.12
C LYS A 114 -4.23 -14.93 21.73
N GLN A 115 -4.98 -16.02 21.55
CA GLN A 115 -5.16 -16.65 20.22
C GLN A 115 -5.90 -15.73 19.26
N ALA A 116 -6.97 -15.08 19.72
CA ALA A 116 -7.70 -14.10 18.93
C ALA A 116 -6.80 -12.91 18.53
N GLU A 117 -5.93 -12.45 19.44
CA GLU A 117 -4.98 -11.38 19.14
C GLU A 117 -3.97 -11.79 18.07
N GLN A 118 -3.41 -13.00 18.16
CA GLN A 118 -2.50 -13.54 17.16
C GLN A 118 -3.18 -13.63 15.78
N ALA A 119 -4.43 -14.07 15.72
CA ALA A 119 -5.20 -14.13 14.48
C ALA A 119 -5.43 -12.73 13.89
N ARG A 120 -5.79 -11.73 14.73
CA ARG A 120 -5.93 -10.33 14.28
C ARG A 120 -4.62 -9.76 13.76
N ALA A 121 -3.51 -9.99 14.46
CA ALA A 121 -2.19 -9.53 14.04
C ALA A 121 -1.76 -10.15 12.70
N LYS A 122 -2.03 -11.45 12.50
CA LYS A 122 -1.76 -12.11 11.21
C LYS A 122 -2.62 -11.52 10.09
N ALA A 123 -3.93 -11.37 10.32
CA ALA A 123 -4.84 -10.80 9.33
C ALA A 123 -4.42 -9.36 8.93
N GLU A 124 -3.98 -8.56 9.89
CA GLU A 124 -3.47 -7.22 9.62
C GLU A 124 -2.15 -7.23 8.82
N SER A 125 -1.24 -8.15 9.13
CA SER A 125 -0.01 -8.36 8.35
C SER A 125 -0.31 -8.76 6.90
N ASP A 126 -1.29 -9.64 6.69
CA ASP A 126 -1.72 -10.07 5.36
C ASP A 126 -2.33 -8.88 4.59
N ARG A 127 -3.21 -8.10 5.24
CA ARG A 127 -3.84 -6.89 4.66
C ARG A 127 -2.82 -5.84 4.25
N VAL A 128 -1.80 -5.59 5.07
CA VAL A 128 -0.72 -4.64 4.76
C VAL A 128 0.08 -5.11 3.53
N THR A 129 0.37 -6.41 3.45
CA THR A 129 1.10 -7.00 2.32
C THR A 129 0.30 -6.93 1.01
N GLU A 130 -0.99 -7.24 1.06
CA GLU A 130 -1.90 -7.12 -0.08
C GLU A 130 -2.00 -5.67 -0.55
N HIS A 131 -2.18 -4.73 0.38
CA HIS A 131 -2.24 -3.30 0.06
C HIS A 131 -0.93 -2.81 -0.60
N ALA A 132 0.23 -3.23 -0.11
CA ALA A 132 1.51 -2.88 -0.73
C ALA A 132 1.62 -3.41 -2.16
N THR A 133 1.12 -4.62 -2.41
CA THR A 133 1.09 -5.24 -3.74
C THR A 133 0.16 -4.50 -4.68
N LEU A 134 -1.06 -4.18 -4.24
CA LEU A 134 -2.05 -3.43 -5.01
C LEU A 134 -1.53 -2.03 -5.38
N LYS A 135 -0.88 -1.35 -4.42
CA LYS A 135 -0.27 -0.05 -4.66
C LYS A 135 0.78 -0.12 -5.78
N LYS A 136 1.69 -1.11 -5.71
CA LYS A 136 2.72 -1.29 -6.74
C LYS A 136 2.11 -1.60 -8.11
N ASN A 137 1.12 -2.49 -8.17
CA ASN A 137 0.43 -2.81 -9.43
C ASN A 137 -0.25 -1.57 -10.05
N ALA A 138 -0.84 -0.70 -9.21
CA ALA A 138 -1.43 0.55 -9.67
C ALA A 138 -0.38 1.55 -10.19
N GLU A 139 0.76 1.66 -9.52
CA GLU A 139 1.89 2.48 -9.96
C GLU A 139 2.46 1.99 -11.30
N ASP A 140 2.67 0.68 -11.45
CA ASP A 140 3.16 0.06 -12.68
C ASP A 140 2.16 0.22 -13.84
N ALA A 141 0.85 0.03 -13.57
CA ALA A 141 -0.20 0.26 -14.58
C ALA A 141 -0.26 1.73 -15.02
N THR A 142 -0.12 2.67 -14.08
CA THR A 142 -0.08 4.12 -14.38
C THR A 142 1.13 4.45 -15.25
N LYS A 143 2.30 3.90 -14.92
CA LYS A 143 3.51 4.09 -15.71
C LYS A 143 3.34 3.54 -17.13
N ALA A 144 2.84 2.32 -17.27
CA ALA A 144 2.59 1.71 -18.57
C ALA A 144 1.62 2.53 -19.44
N ALA A 145 0.56 3.08 -18.83
CA ALA A 145 -0.39 3.95 -19.52
C ALA A 145 0.27 5.26 -20.01
N ASN A 146 1.11 5.87 -19.18
CA ASN A 146 1.85 7.08 -19.54
C ASN A 146 2.86 6.82 -20.67
N ASP A 147 3.60 5.70 -20.60
CA ASP A 147 4.54 5.31 -21.65
C ASP A 147 3.81 5.05 -22.98
N ALA A 148 2.64 4.41 -22.94
CA ALA A 148 1.79 4.22 -24.13
C ALA A 148 1.30 5.55 -24.70
N ALA A 149 0.85 6.49 -23.85
CA ALA A 149 0.41 7.82 -24.29
C ALA A 149 1.55 8.60 -24.97
N ASN A 150 2.74 8.59 -24.39
CA ASN A 150 3.93 9.23 -24.96
C ASN A 150 4.31 8.63 -26.32
N SER A 151 4.21 7.30 -26.46
CA SER A 151 4.46 6.60 -27.74
C SER A 151 3.45 6.99 -28.82
N VAL A 152 2.17 7.13 -28.46
CA VAL A 152 1.12 7.60 -29.37
C VAL A 152 1.40 9.03 -29.83
N ASP A 153 1.79 9.93 -28.93
CA ASP A 153 2.08 11.32 -29.29
C ASP A 153 3.33 11.44 -30.16
N ALA A 154 4.36 10.64 -29.91
CA ALA A 154 5.51 10.52 -30.80
C ALA A 154 5.10 10.03 -32.20
N SER A 155 4.23 9.02 -32.26
CA SER A 155 3.72 8.48 -33.53
C SER A 155 2.89 9.51 -34.30
N LYS A 156 2.04 10.29 -33.62
CA LYS A 156 1.28 11.39 -34.24
C LYS A 156 2.21 12.45 -34.83
N LYS A 157 3.26 12.83 -34.11
CA LYS A 157 4.24 13.80 -34.59
C LYS A 157 4.96 13.29 -35.84
N ALA A 158 5.43 12.04 -35.83
CA ALA A 158 6.04 11.41 -36.99
C ALA A 158 5.07 11.34 -38.19
N ALA A 159 3.80 11.02 -37.96
CA ALA A 159 2.79 11.00 -39.02
C ALA A 159 2.51 12.41 -39.59
N ALA A 160 2.50 13.45 -38.75
CA ALA A 160 2.34 14.83 -39.19
C ALA A 160 3.55 15.30 -40.03
N GLU A 161 4.77 14.96 -39.61
CA GLU A 161 6.00 15.25 -40.36
C GLU A 161 6.02 14.52 -41.71
N ALA A 162 5.64 13.25 -41.74
CA ALA A 162 5.52 12.47 -42.98
C ALA A 162 4.46 13.07 -43.92
N THR A 163 3.32 13.49 -43.39
CA THR A 163 2.25 14.16 -44.17
C THR A 163 2.76 15.46 -44.79
N LYS A 164 3.49 16.27 -44.01
CA LYS A 164 4.10 17.50 -44.52
C LYS A 164 5.09 17.22 -45.64
N ALA A 165 6.00 16.26 -45.45
CA ALA A 165 6.98 15.87 -46.46
C ALA A 165 6.31 15.37 -47.76
N ALA A 166 5.23 14.60 -47.66
CA ALA A 166 4.45 14.16 -48.81
C ALA A 166 3.81 15.34 -49.58
N ASN A 167 3.24 16.31 -48.86
CA ASN A 167 2.66 17.51 -49.45
C ASN A 167 3.74 18.39 -50.14
N ASP A 168 4.90 18.54 -49.51
CA ASP A 168 6.04 19.26 -50.09
C ASP A 168 6.52 18.56 -51.38
N ALA A 169 6.62 17.23 -51.36
CA ALA A 169 6.99 16.44 -52.54
C ALA A 169 5.97 16.57 -53.68
N ALA A 170 4.66 16.52 -53.37
CA ALA A 170 3.60 16.70 -54.36
C ALA A 170 3.64 18.11 -54.99
N THR A 171 3.86 19.14 -54.18
CA THR A 171 4.01 20.52 -54.65
C THR A 171 5.21 20.66 -55.58
N ASN A 172 6.36 20.08 -55.22
CA ASN A 172 7.54 20.07 -56.06
C ASN A 172 7.32 19.34 -57.39
N ALA A 173 6.64 18.19 -57.38
CA ALA A 173 6.28 17.46 -58.58
C ALA A 173 5.36 18.28 -59.51
N ASN A 174 4.36 18.98 -58.95
CA ASN A 174 3.47 19.86 -59.72
C ASN A 174 4.22 21.03 -60.35
N ASN A 175 5.17 21.64 -59.62
CA ASN A 175 6.01 22.72 -60.14
C ASN A 175 6.93 22.22 -61.28
N ALA A 176 7.53 21.03 -61.12
CA ALA A 176 8.35 20.41 -62.16
C ALA A 176 7.51 20.08 -63.41
N ALA A 177 6.31 19.52 -63.24
CA ALA A 177 5.40 19.23 -64.35
C ALA A 177 4.96 20.51 -65.08
N THR A 178 4.67 21.59 -64.35
CA THR A 178 4.34 22.90 -64.94
C THR A 178 5.50 23.44 -65.76
N THR A 179 6.72 23.35 -65.23
CA THR A 179 7.94 23.78 -65.93
C THR A 179 8.15 22.96 -67.20
N ALA A 180 8.05 21.63 -67.12
CA ALA A 180 8.16 20.74 -68.27
C ALA A 180 7.12 21.04 -69.36
N ASN A 181 5.87 21.27 -68.97
CA ASN A 181 4.79 21.65 -69.89
C ASN A 181 5.07 22.98 -70.60
N ASN A 182 5.63 23.97 -69.89
CA ASN A 182 6.00 25.25 -70.49
C ASN A 182 7.16 25.08 -71.48
N SER A 183 8.19 24.32 -71.11
CA SER A 183 9.31 24.00 -72.01
C SER A 183 8.86 23.25 -73.26
N ALA A 184 7.93 22.29 -73.13
CA ALA A 184 7.38 21.56 -74.25
C ALA A 184 6.63 22.49 -75.22
N LYS A 185 5.78 23.39 -74.71
CA LYS A 185 5.10 24.41 -75.53
C LYS A 185 6.08 25.31 -76.28
N GLU A 186 7.18 25.71 -75.65
CA GLU A 186 8.20 26.50 -76.33
C GLU A 186 8.93 25.69 -77.40
N ALA A 187 9.25 24.42 -77.14
CA ALA A 187 9.82 23.52 -78.14
C ALA A 187 8.88 23.34 -79.35
N ASP A 188 7.58 23.14 -79.12
CA ASP A 188 6.58 23.03 -80.19
C ASP A 188 6.53 24.31 -81.05
N LYS A 189 6.60 25.48 -80.41
CA LYS A 189 6.68 26.77 -81.13
C LYS A 189 7.94 26.85 -82.00
N GLN A 190 9.11 26.46 -81.47
CA GLN A 190 10.37 26.47 -82.23
C GLN A 190 10.33 25.47 -83.39
N ALA A 191 9.80 24.27 -83.17
CA ALA A 191 9.65 23.27 -84.22
C ALA A 191 8.71 23.75 -85.34
N GLY A 192 7.60 24.40 -84.97
CA GLY A 192 6.69 25.05 -85.92
C GLY A 192 7.39 26.10 -86.78
N ARG A 193 8.17 27.00 -86.16
CA ARG A 193 8.97 28.01 -86.87
C ARG A 193 9.98 27.38 -87.82
N ALA A 194 10.75 26.40 -87.36
CA ALA A 194 11.73 25.71 -88.19
C ALA A 194 11.08 25.02 -89.40
N LYS A 195 9.92 24.37 -89.21
CA LYS A 195 9.17 23.75 -90.32
C LYS A 195 8.66 24.79 -91.32
N GLU A 196 8.18 25.92 -90.83
CA GLU A 196 7.72 27.01 -91.69
C GLU A 196 8.85 27.58 -92.54
N GLN A 197 10.03 27.83 -91.95
CA GLN A 197 11.21 28.23 -92.71
C GLN A 197 11.66 27.16 -93.71
N ALA A 198 11.66 25.88 -93.31
CA ALA A 198 12.05 24.78 -94.19
C ALA A 198 11.13 24.62 -95.41
N ASN A 199 9.82 24.81 -95.23
CA ASN A 199 8.84 24.79 -96.32
C ASN A 199 8.92 26.03 -97.22
N ASN A 200 9.55 27.11 -96.76
CA ASN A 200 9.67 28.37 -97.48
C ASN A 200 11.15 28.78 -97.63
N PRO A 201 11.96 28.00 -98.37
CA PRO A 201 13.38 28.30 -98.51
C PRO A 201 13.60 29.63 -99.23
N PRO A 202 14.68 30.36 -98.93
CA PRO A 202 15.04 31.57 -99.66
C PRO A 202 15.08 31.32 -101.16
N LYS A 203 14.54 32.26 -101.93
CA LYS A 203 14.44 32.15 -103.38
C LYS A 203 14.93 33.42 -104.06
N MET A 204 15.32 33.30 -105.32
CA MET A 204 15.60 34.47 -106.15
C MET A 204 14.28 35.11 -106.60
N GLY A 205 14.13 36.41 -106.38
CA GLY A 205 13.01 37.19 -106.91
C GLY A 205 13.25 37.64 -108.34
N GLU A 206 12.20 38.12 -108.99
CA GLU A 206 12.24 38.57 -110.41
C GLU A 206 13.23 39.71 -110.66
N ASN A 207 13.55 40.51 -109.63
CA ASN A 207 14.54 41.58 -109.67
C ASN A 207 15.99 41.10 -109.48
N GLY A 208 16.24 39.80 -109.38
CA GLY A 208 17.57 39.23 -109.21
C GLY A 208 18.13 39.25 -107.78
N ASN A 209 17.35 39.71 -106.79
CA ASN A 209 17.71 39.68 -105.37
C ASN A 209 17.27 38.38 -104.67
N TRP A 210 17.94 38.04 -103.57
CA TRP A 210 17.48 37.03 -102.61
C TRP A 210 16.25 37.55 -101.86
N TRP A 211 15.19 36.76 -101.86
CA TRP A 211 13.99 37.01 -101.06
C TRP A 211 13.92 35.99 -99.93
N ARG A 212 13.63 36.47 -98.72
CA ARG A 212 13.48 35.61 -97.52
C ARG A 212 12.03 35.54 -97.09
N TRP A 213 11.61 34.43 -96.51
CA TRP A 213 10.29 34.31 -95.90
C TRP A 213 10.20 35.15 -94.61
N ASP A 214 9.20 36.00 -94.51
CA ASP A 214 8.84 36.68 -93.26
C ASP A 214 7.77 35.86 -92.53
N GLU A 215 8.15 35.29 -91.40
CA GLU A 215 7.26 34.45 -90.58
C GLU A 215 6.05 35.21 -90.00
N THR A 216 6.16 36.53 -89.79
CA THR A 216 5.07 37.33 -89.21
C THR A 216 4.10 37.74 -90.31
N ALA A 217 4.63 38.22 -91.43
CA ALA A 217 3.82 38.71 -92.55
C ALA A 217 3.35 37.60 -93.51
N LYS A 218 3.79 36.35 -93.30
CA LYS A 218 3.47 35.17 -94.13
C LYS A 218 3.68 35.42 -95.63
N LYS A 219 4.77 36.11 -95.98
CA LYS A 219 5.13 36.44 -97.37
C LYS A 219 6.64 36.52 -97.56
N TYR A 220 7.10 36.34 -98.80
CA TYR A 220 8.49 36.63 -99.13
C TYR A 220 8.74 38.14 -99.17
N VAL A 221 9.80 38.57 -98.52
CA VAL A 221 10.25 39.96 -98.48
C VAL A 221 11.63 40.02 -99.13
N ASP A 222 11.81 40.99 -100.02
CA ASP A 222 13.10 41.26 -100.66
C ASP A 222 14.14 41.63 -99.60
N THR A 223 15.31 41.01 -99.65
CA THR A 223 16.40 41.29 -98.72
C THR A 223 17.31 42.43 -99.19
N GLY A 224 17.21 42.85 -100.45
CA GLY A 224 18.11 43.82 -101.07
C GLY A 224 19.49 43.23 -101.46
N VAL A 225 19.71 41.93 -101.25
CA VAL A 225 20.98 41.26 -101.56
C VAL A 225 20.88 40.60 -102.94
N LEU A 226 21.75 40.94 -103.89
CA LEU A 226 21.78 40.28 -105.21
C LEU A 226 22.07 38.77 -105.11
N ALA A 227 21.34 37.97 -105.88
CA ALA A 227 21.47 36.51 -105.90
C ALA A 227 22.52 35.98 -106.89
N LYS A 228 23.09 36.84 -107.74
CA LYS A 228 24.20 36.48 -108.64
C LYS A 228 25.53 36.67 -107.90
N GLY A 229 26.14 35.58 -107.45
CA GLY A 229 27.49 35.57 -106.88
C GLY A 229 28.59 35.59 -107.93
N GLY A 230 28.59 36.58 -108.83
CA GLY A 230 29.58 36.70 -109.93
C GLY A 230 30.47 37.94 -109.76
N VAL A 231 31.77 37.78 -110.03
CA VAL A 231 32.73 38.90 -110.14
C VAL A 231 32.43 39.65 -111.44
N LEU A 232 32.22 40.97 -111.38
CA LEU A 232 32.10 41.82 -112.57
C LEU A 232 33.44 41.86 -113.31
N TYR A 233 33.43 41.52 -114.60
CA TYR A 233 34.58 41.70 -115.50
C TYR A 233 34.36 42.94 -116.38
N PRO A 234 34.71 44.15 -115.91
CA PRO A 234 34.67 45.32 -116.77
C PRO A 234 35.78 45.24 -117.81
N SER A 235 35.43 45.52 -119.06
CA SER A 235 36.38 45.78 -120.14
C SER A 235 36.43 47.27 -120.38
N PHE A 236 37.62 47.85 -120.35
CA PHE A 236 37.82 49.27 -120.54
C PHE A 236 38.38 49.52 -121.93
N ILE A 237 37.77 50.45 -122.66
CA ILE A 237 38.33 51.01 -123.88
C ILE A 237 38.34 52.53 -123.76
N VAL A 238 39.29 53.18 -124.42
CA VAL A 238 39.27 54.63 -124.60
C VAL A 238 38.71 54.88 -125.99
N ASP A 239 37.62 55.64 -126.10
CA ASP A 239 37.10 56.05 -127.39
C ASP A 239 38.12 56.98 -128.05
N GLU A 240 38.67 56.57 -129.19
CA GLU A 240 39.76 57.30 -129.86
C GLU A 240 39.31 58.64 -130.43
N SER A 241 38.00 58.90 -130.53
CA SER A 241 37.46 60.13 -131.12
C SER A 241 37.37 61.31 -130.14
N ASP A 242 37.16 61.03 -128.85
CA ASP A 242 36.99 62.06 -127.82
C ASP A 242 37.75 61.75 -126.51
N MET A 243 38.54 60.67 -126.51
CA MET A 243 39.40 60.22 -125.42
C MET A 243 38.66 59.88 -124.11
N HIS A 244 37.35 59.62 -124.16
CA HIS A 244 36.61 59.16 -122.97
C HIS A 244 36.89 57.68 -122.67
N LEU A 245 37.07 57.36 -121.38
CA LEU A 245 37.16 55.99 -120.89
C LEU A 245 35.75 55.38 -120.84
N ILE A 246 35.48 54.39 -121.70
CA ILE A 246 34.23 53.64 -121.76
C ILE A 246 34.44 52.27 -121.10
N MET A 247 33.51 51.91 -120.22
CA MET A 247 33.53 50.68 -119.45
C MET A 247 32.36 49.79 -119.87
N TYR A 248 32.67 48.64 -120.45
CA TYR A 248 31.70 47.62 -120.85
C TYR A 248 31.59 46.52 -119.80
N TYR A 249 30.38 46.07 -119.55
CA TYR A 249 30.06 44.92 -118.73
C TYR A 249 29.13 44.02 -119.53
N GLN A 250 29.23 42.71 -119.35
CA GLN A 250 28.33 41.76 -120.00
C GLN A 250 26.90 41.83 -119.44
N ASP A 251 26.76 42.28 -118.20
CA ASP A 251 25.48 42.41 -117.52
C ASP A 251 24.94 43.85 -117.62
N GLN A 252 23.63 44.00 -117.80
CA GLN A 252 22.96 45.30 -117.63
C GLN A 252 23.05 45.73 -116.16
N ILE A 253 23.87 46.73 -115.88
CA ILE A 253 23.95 47.41 -114.58
C ILE A 253 23.24 48.77 -114.64
N ALA A 254 22.81 49.29 -113.50
CA ALA A 254 22.17 50.61 -113.44
C ALA A 254 23.16 51.72 -113.83
N GLU A 255 22.67 52.72 -114.57
CA GLU A 255 23.44 53.72 -115.33
C GLU A 255 24.44 54.57 -114.49
N ASN A 256 24.38 54.52 -113.16
CA ASN A 256 25.16 55.37 -112.25
C ASN A 256 25.87 54.61 -111.11
N GLN A 257 26.13 53.30 -111.27
CA GLN A 257 26.78 52.52 -110.22
C GLN A 257 28.30 52.73 -110.13
N PHE A 258 28.91 53.39 -111.10
CA PHE A 258 30.33 53.71 -111.08
C PHE A 258 30.53 55.21 -111.31
N VAL A 259 31.30 55.85 -110.43
CA VAL A 259 31.64 57.28 -110.53
C VAL A 259 33.15 57.43 -110.46
N LEU A 260 33.71 58.29 -111.32
CA LEU A 260 35.11 58.67 -111.27
C LEU A 260 35.32 59.61 -110.09
N ASP A 261 36.17 59.22 -109.15
CA ASP A 261 36.59 60.09 -108.07
C ASP A 261 37.54 61.15 -108.62
N ASN A 262 37.07 62.39 -108.68
CA ASN A 262 37.82 63.50 -109.27
C ASN A 262 39.08 63.90 -108.48
N GLU A 263 39.25 63.45 -107.24
CA GLU A 263 40.44 63.76 -106.42
C GLU A 263 41.54 62.71 -106.60
N THR A 264 41.16 61.44 -106.80
CA THR A 264 42.13 60.32 -106.90
C THR A 264 42.27 59.75 -108.31
N GLY A 265 41.34 60.06 -109.22
CA GLY A 265 41.27 59.48 -110.56
C GLY A 265 40.82 58.02 -110.59
N HIS A 266 40.36 57.46 -109.46
CA HIS A 266 39.90 56.07 -109.38
C HIS A 266 38.40 55.95 -109.64
N LEU A 267 37.99 54.88 -110.33
CA LEU A 267 36.57 54.51 -110.42
C LEU A 267 36.10 53.90 -109.10
N LYS A 268 35.07 54.51 -108.50
CA LYS A 268 34.39 54.01 -107.29
C LYS A 268 33.07 53.38 -107.67
N PHE A 269 32.82 52.19 -107.13
CA PHE A 269 31.50 51.56 -107.18
C PHE A 269 30.62 52.12 -106.06
N ILE A 270 29.44 52.60 -106.42
CA ILE A 270 28.43 53.13 -105.48
C ILE A 270 27.35 52.06 -105.31
N TYR A 271 27.30 51.47 -104.12
CA TYR A 271 26.20 50.60 -103.71
C TYR A 271 24.99 51.51 -103.39
N GLN A 272 23.86 51.34 -104.08
CA GLN A 272 22.57 51.89 -103.67
C GLN A 272 21.82 50.87 -102.83
#